data_AF-A0A2X3JTG3-F1
#
_entry.id   AF-A0A2X3JTG3-F1
#
_cell.length_a   1.000
_cell.length_b   1.000
_cell.length_c   1.000
_cell.angle_alpha   90.00
_cell.angle_beta   90.00
_cell.angle_gamma   90.00
#
_symmetry.space_group_name_H-M   'P 1'
#
loop_
_entity.id
_entity.type
_entity.pdbx_description
1 polymer ?
#
loop_
_entity_poly.entity_id
_entity_poly.type
_entity_poly.pdbx_seq_one_letter_code
_entity_poly.pdbx_strand_id
1 'polypeptide(L)' 'MSPQRLFNDYMPPYKAGLDAGSGAVMVALNSLNGTPATSDSWLLKDVLRDQWGF' A
#
# COMPACT_ATOMS: atom_id res chain seq x y z
N MET A 1 11.56 -4.73 6.46
CA MET A 1 11.71 -3.35 5.93
C MET A 1 11.12 -2.39 6.95
N SER A 2 11.80 -1.28 7.24
CA SER A 2 11.26 -0.29 8.18
C SER A 2 10.07 0.46 7.56
N PRO A 3 9.08 0.88 8.36
CA PRO A 3 7.96 1.69 7.86
C PRO A 3 8.42 2.98 7.16
N GLN A 4 9.42 3.67 7.70
CA GLN A 4 9.97 4.89 7.07
C GLN A 4 10.47 4.65 5.65
N ARG A 5 11.22 3.57 5.42
CA ARG A 5 11.72 3.25 4.08
C ARG A 5 10.58 2.90 3.12
N LEU A 6 9.60 2.12 3.60
CA LEU A 6 8.41 1.80 2.82
C LEU A 6 7.67 3.06 2.36
N PHE A 7 7.41 4.00 3.28
CA PHE A 7 6.64 5.22 2.96
C PHE A 7 7.41 6.26 2.17
N ASN A 8 8.74 6.35 2.35
CA ASN A 8 9.55 7.33 1.64
C ASN A 8 9.98 6.86 0.25
N ASP A 9 10.31 5.57 0.10
CA ASP A 9 10.97 5.09 -1.12
C ASP A 9 10.02 4.31 -2.04
N TYR A 10 9.04 3.58 -1.48
CA TYR A 10 8.22 2.63 -2.25
C TYR A 10 6.78 3.07 -2.43
N MET A 11 6.15 3.62 -1.41
CA MET A 11 4.74 4.04 -1.42
C MET A 11 4.39 5.27 -2.30
N PRO A 12 5.27 6.27 -2.50
CA PRO A 12 4.89 7.50 -3.23
C PRO A 12 4.28 7.29 -4.63
N PRO A 13 4.81 6.44 -5.52
CA PRO A 13 4.22 6.25 -6.85
C PRO A 13 2.81 5.63 -6.79
N TYR A 14 2.54 4.74 -5.83
CA TYR A 14 1.21 4.14 -5.67
C TYR A 14 0.20 5.19 -5.21
N LYS A 15 0.58 5.99 -4.21
CA LYS A 15 -0.28 7.09 -3.73
C LYS A 15 -0.54 8.11 -4.84
N ALA A 16 0.48 8.50 -5.60
CA ALA A 16 0.31 9.41 -6.73
C ALA A 16 -0.64 8.86 -7.81
N GLY A 17 -0.59 7.56 -8.11
CA GLY A 17 -1.52 6.93 -9.03
C GLY A 17 -2.98 6.95 -8.53
N LEU A 18 -3.17 6.78 -7.22
CA LEU A 18 -4.49 6.89 -6.58
C LEU A 18 -5.00 8.33 -6.57
N ASP A 19 -4.15 9.30 -6.19
CA ASP A 19 -4.48 10.73 -6.21
C ASP A 19 -4.80 11.22 -7.64
N ALA A 20 -4.25 10.58 -8.67
CA ALA A 20 -4.58 10.82 -10.08
C ALA A 20 -5.91 10.19 -10.54
N GLY A 21 -6.62 9.45 -9.67
CA GLY A 21 -7.94 8.89 -9.94
C GLY A 21 -7.95 7.45 -10.47
N SER A 22 -6.94 6.64 -10.16
CA SER A 22 -6.95 5.21 -10.51
C SER A 22 -8.16 4.49 -9.89
N GLY A 23 -8.91 3.72 -10.69
CA GLY A 23 -10.12 3.02 -10.22
C GLY A 23 -9.88 1.64 -9.61
N ALA A 24 -8.67 1.11 -9.69
CA ALA A 24 -8.29 -0.20 -9.17
C ALA A 24 -6.82 -0.22 -8.75
N VAL A 25 -6.49 -1.13 -7.82
CA VAL A 25 -5.12 -1.50 -7.46
C VAL A 25 -4.97 -3.03 -7.49
N MET A 26 -3.77 -3.50 -7.81
CA MET A 26 -3.44 -4.93 -7.76
C MET A 26 -2.53 -5.20 -6.57
N VAL A 27 -2.88 -6.20 -5.77
CA VAL A 27 -2.09 -6.59 -4.59
C VAL A 27 -0.88 -7.42 -5.04
N ALA A 28 0.26 -7.17 -4.42
CA ALA A 28 1.51 -7.88 -4.72
C ALA A 28 1.46 -9.35 -4.24
N LEU A 29 2.24 -10.22 -4.89
CA LEU A 29 2.35 -11.64 -4.54
C LEU A 29 3.32 -11.90 -3.38
N ASN A 30 4.21 -10.96 -3.08
CA ASN A 30 5.20 -11.12 -2.02
C ASN A 30 4.63 -10.77 -0.64
N SER A 31 5.32 -11.23 0.40
CA SER A 31 5.08 -10.78 1.76
C SER A 31 5.71 -9.41 2.02
N LEU A 32 5.05 -8.59 2.84
CA LEU A 32 5.59 -7.39 3.44
C LEU A 32 5.84 -7.68 4.93
N ASN A 33 7.10 -7.59 5.35
CA ASN A 33 7.49 -7.83 6.75
C ASN A 33 7.02 -9.18 7.34
N GLY A 34 6.93 -10.22 6.51
CA GLY A 34 6.53 -11.57 6.91
C GLY A 34 5.05 -11.89 6.67
N THR A 35 4.21 -10.88 6.43
CA THR A 35 2.78 -11.05 6.14
C THR A 35 2.54 -10.99 4.63
N PRO A 36 1.87 -11.99 4.00
CA PRO A 36 1.47 -11.90 2.59
C PRO A 36 0.69 -10.61 2.33
N ALA A 37 1.04 -9.83 1.30
CA ALA A 37 0.39 -8.55 1.04
C ALA A 37 -1.12 -8.70 0.78
N THR A 38 -1.55 -9.84 0.23
CA THR A 38 -2.95 -10.20 -0.01
C THR A 38 -3.77 -10.40 1.26
N SER A 39 -3.13 -10.64 2.41
CA SER A 39 -3.80 -10.83 3.71
C SER A 39 -3.37 -9.81 4.76
N ASP A 40 -2.63 -8.76 4.38
CA ASP A 40 -2.14 -7.75 5.29
C ASP A 40 -3.23 -6.69 5.54
N SER A 41 -3.94 -6.82 6.67
CA SER A 41 -5.01 -5.88 7.05
C SER A 41 -4.51 -4.46 7.26
N TRP A 42 -3.29 -4.29 7.78
CA TRP A 42 -2.71 -2.97 7.98
C TRP A 42 -2.49 -2.27 6.63
N LEU A 43 -1.94 -2.99 5.65
CA LEU A 43 -1.73 -2.44 4.32
C LEU A 43 -3.06 -2.16 3.58
N LEU A 44 -3.95 -3.16 3.55
CA LEU A 44 -5.15 -3.11 2.71
C LEU A 44 -6.29 -2.29 3.30
N LYS A 45 -6.40 -2.21 4.62
CA LYS A 45 -7.45 -1.44 5.29
C LYS A 45 -6.88 -0.14 5.84
N ASP A 46 -5.92 -0.21 6.75
CA ASP A 46 -5.53 0.97 7.52
C ASP A 46 -4.75 2.00 6.67
N VAL A 47 -3.91 1.53 5.73
CA VAL A 47 -3.18 2.43 4.81
C VAL A 47 -4.03 2.76 3.59
N LEU A 48 -4.42 1.75 2.82
CA LEU A 48 -5.07 1.97 1.52
C LEU A 48 -6.46 2.62 1.66
N ARG A 49 -7.34 2.12 2.55
CA ARG A 49 -8.71 2.64 2.71
C ARG A 49 -8.74 3.83 3.67
N ASP A 50 -8.24 3.63 4.88
CA ASP A 50 -8.47 4.60 5.96
C ASP A 50 -7.57 5.84 5.82
N GLN A 51 -6.29 5.68 5.46
CA GLN A 51 -5.37 6.81 5.32
C GLN A 51 -5.37 7.46 3.94
N TRP A 52 -5.47 6.66 2.87
CA TRP A 52 -5.38 7.18 1.50
C TRP A 52 -6.74 7.40 0.84
N GLY A 53 -7.83 6.92 1.44
CA GLY A 53 -9.18 7.16 0.93
C GLY A 53 -9.47 6.49 -0.41
N PHE A 54 -8.74 5.42 -0.74
CA PHE A 54 -9.03 4.61 -1.92
C PHE A 54 -10.32 3.80 -1.78
#